data_AF-A0A4U1D7B0-F1
#
_entry.id   AF-A0A4U1D7B0-F1
#
_cell.length_a   1.000
_cell.length_b   1.000
_cell.length_c   1.000
_cell.angle_alpha   90.00
_cell.angle_beta   90.00
_cell.angle_gamma   90.00
#
_symmetry.space_group_name_H-M   'P 1'
#
loop_
_entity.id
_entity.type
_entity.pdbx_description
1 polymer ?
#
loop_
_entity_poly.entity_id
_entity_poly.type
_entity_poly.pdbx_seq_one_letter_code
_entity_poly.pdbx_strand_id
1 'polypeptide(L)'
;MSLKGILKKYIKNERGSQAIEFVAMFPLIILSILIIWQIGLIAFSLVVGESAARDGARAAAIHDPNWKSVAERSASGIKVEVSGGPGTVDAQVFVKITAPIVKLPLIGDMEFTYTVDAVMPMEDDPDEN
;
A
#
# COMPACT_ATOMS: atom_id res chain seq x y z
N MET A 1 9.87 -61.60 17.19
CA MET A 1 8.89 -60.65 16.61
C MET A 1 9.55 -60.00 15.40
N SER A 2 9.02 -60.19 14.19
CA SER A 2 9.69 -59.74 12.96
C SER A 2 9.67 -58.22 12.82
N LEU A 3 10.83 -57.60 12.62
CA LEU A 3 11.03 -56.15 12.44
C LEU A 3 10.12 -55.56 11.34
N LYS A 4 9.83 -56.38 10.31
CA LYS A 4 8.90 -56.03 9.22
C LYS A 4 7.46 -55.80 9.70
N GLY A 5 7.02 -56.49 10.75
CA GLY A 5 5.66 -56.37 11.28
C GLY A 5 5.44 -55.07 12.07
N ILE A 6 6.47 -54.61 12.78
CA ILE A 6 6.45 -53.34 13.53
C ILE A 6 6.40 -52.17 12.55
N LEU A 7 7.27 -52.16 11.53
CA LEU A 7 7.26 -51.11 10.49
C LEU A 7 5.91 -51.02 9.76
N LYS A 8 5.32 -52.16 9.38
CA LYS A 8 4.03 -52.19 8.69
C LYS A 8 2.87 -51.66 9.54
N LYS A 9 2.96 -51.77 10.87
CA LYS A 9 1.95 -51.25 11.81
C LYS A 9 2.01 -49.74 11.96
N TYR A 10 3.21 -49.15 11.91
CA TYR A 10 3.39 -47.69 11.93
C TYR A 10 2.96 -47.02 10.62
N ILE A 11 3.23 -47.64 9.48
CA ILE A 11 2.82 -47.12 8.16
C ILE A 11 1.30 -47.13 7.97
N LYS A 12 0.57 -48.04 8.65
CA LYS A 12 -0.90 -48.15 8.58
C LYS A 12 -1.64 -47.32 9.65
N ASN A 13 -0.92 -46.49 10.41
CA ASN A 13 -1.53 -45.73 11.49
C ASN A 13 -2.12 -44.42 10.93
N GLU A 14 -3.40 -44.46 10.56
CA GLU A 14 -4.20 -43.31 10.06
C GLU A 14 -4.49 -42.25 11.15
N ARG A 15 -4.22 -42.57 12.42
CA ARG A 15 -4.48 -41.67 13.55
C ARG A 15 -3.61 -40.41 13.46
N GLY A 16 -4.24 -39.26 13.26
CA GLY A 16 -3.57 -37.97 13.11
C GLY A 16 -3.38 -37.52 11.66
N SER A 17 -3.74 -38.36 10.68
CA SER A 17 -3.73 -38.00 9.25
C SER A 17 -4.55 -36.71 8.99
N GLN A 18 -5.75 -36.65 9.56
CA GLN A 18 -6.64 -35.49 9.44
C GLN A 18 -6.07 -34.21 10.09
N ALA A 19 -5.27 -34.36 11.16
CA ALA A 19 -4.62 -33.22 11.80
C ALA A 19 -3.48 -32.66 10.93
N ILE A 20 -2.72 -33.54 10.27
CA ILE A 20 -1.65 -33.15 9.34
C ILE A 20 -2.24 -32.44 8.11
N GLU A 21 -3.34 -32.93 7.57
CA GLU A 21 -4.03 -32.30 6.44
C GLU A 21 -4.54 -30.90 6.77
N PHE A 22 -5.08 -30.71 7.99
CA PHE A 22 -5.48 -29.38 8.47
C PHE A 22 -4.29 -28.42 8.61
N VAL A 23 -3.17 -28.89 9.18
CA VAL A 23 -1.94 -28.09 9.31
C VAL A 23 -1.37 -27.74 7.94
N ALA A 24 -1.50 -28.62 6.94
CA ALA A 24 -1.07 -28.33 5.57
C ALA A 24 -1.85 -27.18 4.91
N MET A 25 -3.08 -26.88 5.36
CA MET A 25 -3.86 -25.71 4.89
C MET A 25 -3.46 -24.41 5.59
N PHE A 26 -2.82 -24.47 6.75
CA PHE A 26 -2.48 -23.30 7.55
C PHE A 26 -1.61 -22.27 6.79
N PRO A 27 -0.57 -22.67 6.02
CA PRO A 27 0.19 -21.73 5.19
C PRO A 27 -0.67 -21.00 4.14
N LEU A 28 -1.66 -21.68 3.55
CA LEU A 28 -2.57 -21.08 2.57
C LEU A 28 -3.50 -20.06 3.21
N ILE A 29 -3.95 -20.31 4.44
CA ILE A 29 -4.76 -19.37 5.21
C ILE A 29 -3.93 -18.11 5.53
N ILE A 30 -2.70 -18.28 6.02
CA ILE A 30 -1.81 -17.14 6.28
C ILE A 30 -1.56 -16.35 4.99
N LEU A 31 -1.25 -17.02 3.88
CA LEU A 31 -1.05 -16.36 2.60
C LEU A 31 -2.29 -15.56 2.18
N SER A 32 -3.49 -16.12 2.37
CA SER A 32 -4.75 -15.45 2.05
C SER A 32 -4.97 -14.20 2.90
N ILE A 33 -4.71 -14.29 4.21
CA ILE A 33 -4.78 -13.14 5.12
C ILE A 33 -3.78 -12.06 4.72
N LEU A 34 -2.55 -12.45 4.35
CA LEU A 34 -1.53 -11.52 3.88
C LEU A 34 -1.97 -10.82 2.59
N ILE A 35 -2.54 -11.53 1.62
CA ILE A 35 -3.06 -10.90 0.39
C ILE A 35 -4.15 -9.88 0.71
N ILE A 36 -5.13 -10.24 1.55
CA ILE A 36 -6.19 -9.31 1.98
C ILE A 36 -5.58 -8.09 2.68
N TRP A 37 -4.58 -8.31 3.53
CA TRP A 37 -3.86 -7.24 4.21
C TRP A 37 -3.14 -6.31 3.23
N GLN A 38 -2.47 -6.83 2.20
CA GLN A 38 -1.83 -6.01 1.17
C GLN A 38 -2.84 -5.10 0.45
N ILE A 39 -4.03 -5.64 0.11
CA ILE A 39 -5.09 -4.84 -0.52
C ILE A 39 -5.52 -3.70 0.39
N GLY A 40 -5.68 -3.98 1.70
CA GLY A 40 -5.99 -2.95 2.70
C GLY A 40 -4.94 -1.84 2.76
N LEU A 41 -3.64 -2.19 2.72
CA LEU A 41 -2.55 -1.21 2.71
C LEU A 41 -2.56 -0.32 1.46
N ILE A 42 -2.82 -0.91 0.28
CA ILE A 42 -2.93 -0.16 -0.98
C ILE A 42 -4.13 0.82 -0.93
N ALA A 43 -5.28 0.35 -0.46
CA ALA A 43 -6.46 1.20 -0.30
C ALA A 43 -6.21 2.34 0.70
N PHE A 44 -5.54 2.06 1.82
CA PHE A 44 -5.12 3.07 2.77
C PHE A 44 -4.22 4.13 2.13
N SER A 45 -3.18 3.71 1.41
CA SER A 45 -2.24 4.66 0.78
C SER A 45 -2.86 5.45 -0.37
N LEU A 46 -3.89 4.92 -1.06
CA LEU A 46 -4.70 5.69 -2.03
C LEU A 46 -5.44 6.85 -1.35
N VAL A 47 -6.19 6.58 -0.28
CA VAL A 47 -6.98 7.61 0.42
C VAL A 47 -6.09 8.71 0.99
N VAL A 48 -4.96 8.33 1.59
CA VAL A 48 -3.98 9.28 2.14
C VAL A 48 -3.35 10.10 1.01
N GLY A 49 -2.95 9.46 -0.09
CA GLY A 49 -2.35 10.13 -1.23
C GLY A 49 -3.30 11.11 -1.94
N GLU A 50 -4.57 10.75 -2.11
CA GLU A 50 -5.59 11.64 -2.69
C GLU A 50 -5.80 12.87 -1.80
N SER A 51 -5.86 12.68 -0.49
CA SER A 51 -5.97 13.79 0.47
C SER A 51 -4.75 14.71 0.37
N ALA A 52 -3.55 14.14 0.31
CA ALA A 52 -2.31 14.88 0.14
C ALA A 52 -2.25 15.68 -1.17
N ALA A 53 -2.68 15.08 -2.29
CA ALA A 53 -2.73 15.76 -3.58
C ALA A 53 -3.69 16.96 -3.53
N ARG A 54 -4.87 16.79 -2.94
CA ARG A 54 -5.88 17.85 -2.81
C ARG A 54 -5.43 18.97 -1.89
N ASP A 55 -4.79 18.66 -0.77
CA ASP A 55 -4.25 19.67 0.14
C ASP A 55 -3.10 20.45 -0.51
N GLY A 56 -2.23 19.76 -1.25
CA GLY A 56 -1.20 20.41 -2.07
C GLY A 56 -1.79 21.33 -3.14
N ALA A 57 -2.81 20.85 -3.88
CA ALA A 57 -3.46 21.64 -4.91
C ALA A 57 -4.18 22.86 -4.34
N ARG A 58 -4.79 22.77 -3.16
CA ARG A 58 -5.37 23.92 -2.44
C ARG A 58 -4.32 24.95 -2.08
N ALA A 59 -3.21 24.52 -1.48
CA ALA A 59 -2.14 25.43 -1.10
C ALA A 59 -1.51 26.09 -2.34
N ALA A 60 -1.32 25.33 -3.41
CA ALA A 60 -0.81 25.84 -4.68
C ALA A 60 -1.79 26.84 -5.33
N ALA A 61 -3.10 26.59 -5.27
CA ALA A 61 -4.13 27.47 -5.85
C ALA A 61 -4.13 28.89 -5.23
N ILE A 62 -3.72 29.01 -3.97
CA ILE A 62 -3.61 30.29 -3.24
C ILE A 62 -2.19 30.86 -3.23
N HIS A 63 -1.34 30.41 -4.17
CA HIS A 63 0.04 30.85 -4.31
C HIS A 63 0.94 30.60 -3.08
N ASP A 64 0.61 29.63 -2.20
CA ASP A 64 1.45 29.30 -1.05
C ASP A 64 2.79 28.69 -1.53
N PRO A 65 3.95 29.32 -1.27
CA PRO A 65 5.24 28.79 -1.69
C PRO A 65 5.58 27.44 -1.02
N ASN A 66 4.90 27.08 0.06
CA ASN A 66 5.09 25.84 0.81
C ASN A 66 4.11 24.72 0.41
N TRP A 67 3.34 24.88 -0.68
CA TRP A 67 2.34 23.90 -1.14
C TRP A 67 2.87 22.45 -1.18
N LYS A 68 4.13 22.28 -1.57
CA LYS A 68 4.77 20.96 -1.64
C LYS A 68 4.94 20.34 -0.25
N SER A 69 5.36 21.13 0.73
CA SER A 69 5.49 20.67 2.11
C SER A 69 4.13 20.36 2.74
N VAL A 70 3.08 21.12 2.37
CA VAL A 70 1.71 20.83 2.80
C VAL A 70 1.29 19.44 2.31
N ALA A 71 1.46 19.15 1.02
CA ALA A 71 1.16 17.83 0.44
C ALA A 71 1.96 16.71 1.12
N GLU A 72 3.28 16.90 1.32
CA GLU A 72 4.15 15.91 1.97
C GLU A 72 3.73 15.63 3.42
N ARG A 73 3.31 16.66 4.17
CA ARG A 73 2.82 16.50 5.56
C ARG A 73 1.47 15.79 5.61
N SER A 74 0.57 16.08 4.67
CA SER A 74 -0.72 15.39 4.55
C SER A 74 -0.55 13.91 4.17
N ALA A 75 0.55 13.55 3.50
CA ALA A 75 0.88 12.16 3.16
C ALA A 75 1.56 11.37 4.31
N SER A 76 1.40 11.80 5.57
CA SER A 76 2.03 11.15 6.72
C SER A 76 1.74 9.64 6.80
N GLY A 77 2.76 8.85 7.08
CA GLY A 77 2.67 7.39 7.23
C GLY A 77 2.86 6.60 5.93
N ILE A 78 3.02 7.27 4.78
CA ILE A 78 3.35 6.63 3.49
C ILE A 78 4.53 7.31 2.81
N LYS A 79 5.25 6.58 1.96
CA LYS A 79 6.33 7.15 1.16
C LYS A 79 5.75 7.75 -0.11
N VAL A 80 6.01 9.04 -0.32
CA VAL A 80 5.51 9.77 -1.49
C VAL A 80 6.58 10.63 -2.14
N GLU A 81 6.43 10.85 -3.44
CA GLU A 81 7.12 11.87 -4.22
C GLU A 81 6.07 12.86 -4.73
N VAL A 82 6.17 14.12 -4.32
CA VAL A 82 5.24 15.19 -4.71
C VAL A 82 5.84 16.01 -5.84
N SER A 83 5.03 16.28 -6.88
CA SER A 83 5.37 17.10 -8.04
C SER A 83 4.16 17.92 -8.53
N GLY A 84 4.37 18.81 -9.51
CA GLY A 84 3.36 19.76 -9.97
C GLY A 84 3.59 21.16 -9.38
N GLY A 85 2.52 21.91 -9.18
CA GLY A 85 2.55 23.25 -8.60
C GLY A 85 1.44 24.17 -9.11
N PRO A 86 1.50 25.46 -8.75
CA PRO A 86 0.61 26.49 -9.28
C PRO A 86 0.79 26.64 -10.80
N GLY A 87 -0.33 26.82 -11.51
CA GLY A 87 -0.35 27.16 -12.92
C GLY A 87 -0.91 28.57 -13.14
N THR A 88 -1.26 28.91 -14.39
CA THR A 88 -1.86 30.20 -14.72
C THR A 88 -3.38 30.24 -14.52
N VAL A 89 -4.05 29.09 -14.65
CA VAL A 89 -5.51 28.96 -14.51
C VAL A 89 -5.85 27.94 -13.44
N ASP A 90 -5.11 26.83 -13.42
CA ASP A 90 -5.30 25.76 -12.46
C ASP A 90 -3.98 25.39 -11.79
N ALA A 91 -4.02 25.14 -10.48
CA ALA A 91 -3.00 24.43 -9.74
C ALA A 91 -3.20 22.92 -9.91
N GLN A 92 -2.15 22.21 -10.30
CA GLN A 92 -2.16 20.76 -10.45
C GLN A 92 -1.04 20.12 -9.64
N VAL A 93 -1.39 19.20 -8.75
CA VAL A 93 -0.45 18.49 -7.89
C VAL A 93 -0.56 17.00 -8.10
N PHE A 94 0.59 16.36 -8.29
CA PHE A 94 0.75 14.92 -8.47
C PHE A 94 1.47 14.33 -7.27
N VAL A 95 0.90 13.28 -6.69
CA VAL A 95 1.48 12.53 -5.58
C VAL A 95 1.72 11.10 -6.05
N LYS A 96 2.99 10.77 -6.25
CA LYS A 96 3.43 9.41 -6.59
C LYS A 96 3.69 8.64 -5.29
N ILE A 97 2.96 7.56 -5.09
CA ILE A 97 2.90 6.80 -3.85
C ILE A 97 3.63 5.48 -4.05
N THR A 98 4.50 5.14 -3.11
CA THR A 98 5.05 3.78 -3.00
C THR A 98 4.26 3.02 -1.94
N ALA A 99 3.50 2.01 -2.37
CA ALA A 99 2.60 1.27 -1.49
C ALA A 99 3.39 0.56 -0.36
N PRO A 100 2.95 0.67 0.90
CA PRO A 100 3.64 0.07 2.03
C PRO A 100 3.31 -1.42 2.13
N ILE A 101 3.83 -2.23 1.22
CA ILE A 101 3.55 -3.67 1.19
C ILE A 101 4.49 -4.49 2.09
N VAL A 102 3.96 -5.57 2.66
CA VAL A 102 4.74 -6.50 3.50
C VAL A 102 5.57 -7.42 2.61
N LYS A 103 6.88 -7.49 2.88
CA LYS A 103 7.80 -8.39 2.18
C LYS A 103 7.55 -9.85 2.59
N LEU A 104 7.44 -10.73 1.60
CA LEU A 104 7.25 -12.16 1.83
C LEU A 104 8.55 -12.93 1.62
N PRO A 105 8.91 -13.85 2.54
CA PRO A 105 10.00 -14.78 2.25
C PRO A 105 9.60 -15.62 1.01
N LEU A 106 10.55 -15.82 0.10
CA LEU A 106 10.43 -16.53 -1.19
C LEU A 106 9.87 -15.76 -2.40
N ILE A 107 9.20 -14.61 -2.25
CA ILE A 107 8.55 -13.91 -3.40
C ILE A 107 9.36 -12.68 -3.89
N GLY A 108 10.44 -12.33 -3.22
CA GLY A 108 11.32 -11.23 -3.62
C GLY A 108 10.75 -9.85 -3.27
N ASP A 109 11.53 -8.81 -3.55
CA ASP A 109 11.11 -7.42 -3.30
C ASP A 109 10.14 -6.99 -4.40
N MET A 110 8.88 -6.75 -4.01
CA MET A 110 7.87 -6.14 -4.85
C MET A 110 7.75 -4.68 -4.44
N GLU A 111 7.71 -3.76 -5.40
CA GLU A 111 7.38 -2.36 -5.17
C GLU A 111 6.22 -1.98 -6.09
N PHE A 112 5.13 -1.54 -5.49
CA PHE A 112 3.98 -1.03 -6.24
C PHE A 112 3.98 0.48 -6.12
N THR A 113 4.08 1.14 -7.27
CA THR A 113 4.05 2.59 -7.34
C THR A 113 2.92 3.02 -8.26
N TYR A 114 2.16 4.01 -7.82
CA TYR A 114 1.08 4.60 -8.58
C TYR A 114 1.00 6.09 -8.27
N THR A 115 0.37 6.86 -9.15
CA THR A 115 0.27 8.31 -9.01
C THR A 115 -1.20 8.70 -8.90
N VAL A 116 -1.49 9.59 -7.97
CA VAL A 116 -2.79 10.26 -7.85
C VAL A 116 -2.58 11.75 -8.06
N ASP A 117 -3.60 12.43 -8.58
CA ASP A 117 -3.53 13.84 -8.91
C ASP A 117 -4.75 14.60 -8.41
N ALA A 118 -4.57 15.90 -8.23
CA ALA A 118 -5.63 16.84 -7.92
C ALA A 118 -5.42 18.14 -8.68
N VAL A 119 -6.54 18.73 -9.14
CA VAL A 119 -6.58 20.00 -9.86
C VAL A 119 -7.50 20.95 -9.12
N MET A 120 -7.08 22.19 -8.95
CA MET A 120 -7.88 23.29 -8.39
C MET A 120 -7.71 24.57 -9.22
N PRO A 121 -8.76 25.38 -9.38
CA PRO A 121 -8.62 26.68 -10.02
C PRO A 121 -7.75 27.61 -9.16
N MET A 122 -6.92 28.42 -9.81
CA MET A 122 -6.11 29.45 -9.14
C MET A 122 -6.99 30.57 -8.60
N GLU A 123 -6.63 31.09 -7.43
CA GLU A 123 -7.18 32.35 -6.94
C GLU A 123 -6.44 33.54 -7.60
N ASP A 124 -7.16 34.66 -7.75
CA ASP A 124 -6.60 35.90 -8.30
C ASP A 124 -5.36 36.31 -7.50
N ASP A 125 -4.29 36.67 -8.20
CA ASP A 125 -3.02 37.01 -7.57
C ASP A 125 -3.18 38.29 -6.71
N PRO A 126 -2.94 38.23 -5.39
CA PRO A 126 -3.07 39.40 -4.52
C PRO A 126 -2.11 40.55 -4.90
N ASP A 127 -1.05 40.28 -5.68
CA ASP A 127 -0.06 41.28 -6.11
C ASP A 127 -0.40 41.92 -7.49
N GLU A 128 -1.44 41.46 -8.20
CA GLU A 128 -1.89 42.01 -9.50
C GLU A 128 -2.93 43.16 -9.38
N ASN A 129 -3.21 43.66 -8.16
CA ASN A 129 -4.21 44.71 -7.90
C ASN A 129 -3.65 46.00 -7.30
#